data_AF-A0A8J7TLJ4-F1
#
_entry.id   AF-A0A8J7TLJ4-F1
#
_cell.length_a   1.000
_cell.length_b   1.000
_cell.length_c   1.000
_cell.angle_alpha   90.00
_cell.angle_beta   90.00
_cell.angle_gamma   90.00
#
_symmetry.space_group_name_H-M   'P 1'
#
loop_
_entity.id
_entity.type
_entity.pdbx_description
1 polymer ?
#
loop_
_entity_poly.entity_id
_entity_poly.type
_entity_poly.pdbx_seq_one_letter_code
_entity_poly.pdbx_strand_id
1 'polypeptide(L)'
;MKMQLTNLKALALLAGLSLVISGCQKQGAESTDKTTPSSSSSTSSSSSTSSSSEPNKENSDKTDGAAGKEKTAEATNGAGAGEGQSVDLKGAQNINVAKLPESMEICKVNGTPITVAQFKREYREAIISLQNTLSADPVQVAIFDKQAEAMKIKLEEDEKKKLLETARKPQSLEGMTLDKFLKAKKISEADFDKQVLALGLAFKVGSKLVEKQLLNEIINRELMLAEARAQNLYKPAYNDFLKIKESPRYKKMLELSERTPEEVKEDLINDRMLMILLEKIARENAPSDKELLSIYQKNQASFKHGESIKLAHIVLAAPSIDMPPVESIKTQLRKQNPKMSEADLDKEVLVVKQQKLRLAEELLARANKGEDFKSLADNFSEDTMARMAKSGGEIPELDLSEVSADKGSSPIKTLVNAAKGVKPGKLVMTPVETTVGYHVVKVIDRKPAGTTSFDEAKEALKESAMAQNIEATKEKWLSAKRLKSKIVFSDEFSKASGLQAMKQGESQVK
;
A
#
# COMPACT_ATOMS: atom_id res chain seq x y z
N MET A 1 -15.74 -7.39 30.54
CA MET A 1 -14.93 -7.42 29.31
C MET A 1 -13.51 -7.87 29.65
N LYS A 2 -13.38 -9.15 30.06
CA LYS A 2 -12.16 -9.86 30.47
C LYS A 2 -12.25 -11.25 29.83
N MET A 3 -11.10 -11.85 29.48
CA MET A 3 -10.89 -13.11 28.73
C MET A 3 -11.01 -13.02 27.21
N GLN A 4 -9.91 -12.65 26.55
CA GLN A 4 -9.49 -13.17 25.24
C GLN A 4 -7.98 -12.91 25.05
N LEU A 5 -7.11 -13.41 25.95
CA LEU A 5 -5.66 -13.30 25.76
C LEU A 5 -4.86 -14.55 26.21
N THR A 6 -5.53 -15.69 26.34
CA THR A 6 -4.89 -16.95 26.70
C THR A 6 -5.31 -18.01 25.70
N ASN A 7 -4.64 -18.07 24.55
CA ASN A 7 -4.57 -19.26 23.67
C ASN A 7 -3.58 -19.04 22.51
N LEU A 8 -2.32 -18.75 22.84
CA LEU A 8 -1.22 -18.74 21.86
C LEU A 8 -0.07 -19.71 22.24
N LYS A 9 -0.36 -20.76 23.02
CA LYS A 9 0.65 -21.78 23.44
C LYS A 9 0.27 -23.22 23.08
N ALA A 10 -0.57 -23.43 22.08
CA ALA A 10 -0.96 -24.78 21.64
C ALA A 10 -1.08 -24.93 20.10
N LEU A 11 -0.27 -24.19 19.33
CA LEU A 11 -0.20 -24.36 17.87
C LEU A 11 1.11 -25.03 17.44
N ALA A 12 1.33 -26.23 17.96
CA ALA A 12 2.30 -27.17 17.42
C ALA A 12 1.78 -28.57 17.69
N LEU A 13 0.90 -29.07 16.83
CA LEU A 13 0.76 -30.49 16.47
C LEU A 13 -0.41 -30.66 15.49
N LEU A 14 -0.05 -31.05 14.26
CA LEU A 14 -0.88 -31.73 13.25
C LEU A 14 -2.07 -30.95 12.70
N ALA A 15 -1.92 -30.49 11.44
CA ALA A 15 -3.00 -30.22 10.48
C ALA A 15 -4.26 -29.60 11.11
N GLY A 16 -4.26 -28.29 11.32
CA GLY A 16 -5.41 -27.54 11.84
C GLY A 16 -5.54 -26.22 11.09
N LEU A 17 -6.08 -26.28 9.86
CA LEU A 17 -6.59 -25.10 9.18
C LEU A 17 -7.75 -24.54 10.02
N SER A 18 -7.50 -23.46 10.77
CA SER A 18 -8.59 -22.61 11.25
C SER A 18 -9.08 -21.81 10.04
N LEU A 19 -10.20 -22.24 9.48
CA LEU A 19 -10.90 -21.64 8.35
C LEU A 19 -11.85 -20.56 8.88
N VAL A 20 -11.48 -19.29 8.74
CA VAL A 20 -12.45 -18.19 8.79
C VAL A 20 -12.90 -17.95 7.36
N ILE A 21 -13.98 -18.62 6.94
CA ILE A 21 -14.60 -18.33 5.64
C ILE A 21 -15.35 -17.00 5.77
N SER A 22 -14.72 -15.91 5.34
CA SER A 22 -15.38 -14.63 5.12
C SER A 22 -16.26 -14.75 3.87
N GLY A 23 -17.57 -14.49 4.03
CA GLY A 23 -18.56 -14.63 2.97
C GLY A 23 -18.44 -13.54 1.90
N CYS A 24 -18.12 -13.93 0.67
CA CYS A 24 -18.35 -13.10 -0.52
C CYS A 24 -19.81 -13.21 -0.97
N GLN A 25 -20.50 -12.06 -1.07
CA GLN A 25 -21.82 -11.94 -1.67
C GLN A 25 -21.74 -12.14 -3.20
N LYS A 26 -22.68 -12.91 -3.74
CA LYS A 26 -22.87 -13.14 -5.18
C LYS A 26 -23.27 -11.85 -5.90
N GLN A 27 -22.57 -11.53 -7.00
CA GLN A 27 -23.09 -10.68 -8.07
C GLN A 27 -24.14 -11.48 -8.87
N GLY A 28 -25.34 -10.92 -9.00
CA GLY A 28 -26.43 -11.50 -9.80
C GLY A 28 -26.18 -11.30 -11.28
N ALA A 29 -26.31 -12.40 -12.04
CA ALA A 29 -26.45 -12.37 -13.48
C ALA A 29 -27.89 -11.97 -13.84
N GLU A 30 -28.05 -10.90 -14.63
CA GLU A 30 -29.33 -10.54 -15.23
C GLU A 30 -29.56 -11.36 -16.50
N SER A 31 -30.73 -12.00 -16.50
CA SER A 31 -31.25 -12.85 -17.55
C SER A 31 -31.65 -12.05 -18.79
N THR A 32 -31.23 -12.55 -19.94
CA THR A 32 -31.84 -12.29 -21.25
C THR A 32 -33.30 -12.69 -21.24
N ASP A 33 -34.20 -11.79 -21.65
CA ASP A 33 -35.47 -12.20 -22.22
C ASP A 33 -35.74 -11.47 -23.54
N LYS A 34 -36.28 -12.24 -24.48
CA LYS A 34 -36.44 -11.96 -25.90
C LYS A 34 -37.92 -11.71 -26.14
N THR A 35 -38.31 -10.57 -26.71
CA THR A 35 -39.49 -10.52 -27.59
C THR A 35 -39.52 -9.24 -28.43
N THR A 36 -39.50 -9.43 -29.75
CA THR A 36 -39.78 -8.46 -30.82
C THR A 36 -41.26 -8.02 -30.83
N PRO A 37 -41.62 -6.87 -31.42
CA PRO A 37 -41.93 -6.86 -32.86
C PRO A 37 -41.46 -5.62 -33.65
N SER A 38 -41.34 -5.87 -34.96
CA SER A 38 -41.28 -5.01 -36.14
C SER A 38 -41.92 -3.62 -36.11
N SER A 39 -41.32 -2.63 -36.79
CA SER A 39 -41.71 -2.18 -38.16
C SER A 39 -41.30 -0.73 -38.49
N SER A 40 -41.03 -0.51 -39.79
CA SER A 40 -41.09 0.74 -40.59
C SER A 40 -40.10 1.89 -40.29
N SER A 41 -39.14 2.11 -41.18
CA SER A 41 -39.10 3.14 -42.25
C SER A 41 -38.52 4.47 -41.75
N SER A 42 -37.45 5.03 -42.33
CA SER A 42 -37.47 5.65 -43.65
C SER A 42 -36.05 6.04 -44.11
N THR A 43 -35.92 6.08 -45.42
CA THR A 43 -34.81 6.43 -46.31
C THR A 43 -34.57 7.95 -46.45
N SER A 44 -33.31 8.35 -46.63
CA SER A 44 -32.78 9.29 -47.66
C SER A 44 -31.30 9.60 -47.34
N SER A 45 -30.29 9.28 -48.16
CA SER A 45 -29.82 9.90 -49.42
C SER A 45 -29.79 11.45 -49.34
N SER A 46 -28.73 12.19 -49.66
CA SER A 46 -27.48 11.94 -50.39
C SER A 46 -26.66 13.24 -50.41
N SER A 47 -25.36 13.13 -50.72
CA SER A 47 -24.53 14.09 -51.50
C SER A 47 -24.29 15.51 -50.95
N SER A 48 -23.18 16.23 -51.16
CA SER A 48 -21.79 16.02 -51.58
C SER A 48 -21.19 17.45 -51.71
N THR A 49 -19.88 17.54 -51.94
CA THR A 49 -19.09 18.73 -52.39
C THR A 49 -18.72 19.77 -51.32
N SER A 50 -17.59 20.48 -51.36
CA SER A 50 -16.17 20.26 -51.73
C SER A 50 -15.54 21.66 -51.83
N SER A 51 -14.32 21.84 -51.32
CA SER A 51 -13.23 22.74 -51.76
C SER A 51 -12.52 23.32 -50.53
N SER A 52 -11.26 23.03 -50.18
CA SER A 52 -9.97 23.21 -50.87
C SER A 52 -9.60 24.67 -51.17
N SER A 53 -8.63 25.21 -50.41
CA SER A 53 -7.61 26.16 -50.91
C SER A 53 -6.40 26.18 -49.95
N GLU A 54 -5.29 25.58 -50.41
CA GLU A 54 -3.90 25.87 -50.01
C GLU A 54 -3.37 27.06 -50.88
N PRO A 55 -2.05 27.36 -50.95
CA PRO A 55 -1.06 27.76 -49.92
C PRO A 55 -0.26 29.01 -50.37
N ASN A 56 0.77 29.44 -49.63
CA ASN A 56 1.93 30.07 -50.28
C ASN A 56 3.27 29.84 -49.55
N LYS A 57 4.30 29.62 -50.39
CA LYS A 57 5.76 29.47 -50.15
C LYS A 57 6.39 30.83 -49.76
N GLU A 58 7.63 30.96 -49.27
CA GLU A 58 8.98 30.66 -49.83
C GLU A 58 10.00 31.20 -48.77
N ASN A 59 11.28 30.84 -48.59
CA ASN A 59 12.31 30.35 -49.51
C ASN A 59 13.57 29.81 -48.75
N SER A 60 14.29 28.88 -49.41
CA SER A 60 15.74 28.55 -49.48
C SER A 60 16.74 28.94 -48.35
N ASP A 61 17.77 28.15 -47.99
CA ASP A 61 18.84 27.68 -48.90
C ASP A 61 19.65 26.46 -48.39
N LYS A 62 20.27 25.77 -49.35
CA LYS A 62 20.98 24.48 -49.38
C LYS A 62 22.44 24.54 -48.89
N THR A 63 23.02 23.39 -48.54
CA THR A 63 24.00 22.65 -49.38
C THR A 63 24.53 21.38 -48.68
N ASP A 64 24.42 20.26 -49.42
CA ASP A 64 25.37 19.13 -49.65
C ASP A 64 26.27 18.66 -48.50
N GLY A 65 26.42 17.38 -48.15
CA GLY A 65 26.31 16.15 -48.91
C GLY A 65 27.63 15.36 -48.73
N ALA A 66 27.60 14.18 -48.09
CA ALA A 66 28.58 13.10 -48.31
C ALA A 66 28.23 11.86 -47.47
N ALA A 67 28.06 10.74 -48.14
CA ALA A 67 27.99 9.41 -47.55
C ALA A 67 29.39 8.94 -47.14
N GLY A 68 29.51 8.37 -45.93
CA GLY A 68 30.71 7.70 -45.44
C GLY A 68 30.34 6.58 -44.47
N LYS A 69 30.62 5.33 -44.87
CA LYS A 69 30.59 4.14 -44.02
C LYS A 69 31.71 4.23 -42.97
N GLU A 70 31.40 4.02 -41.70
CA GLU A 70 32.38 3.59 -40.68
C GLU A 70 31.63 2.91 -39.52
N LYS A 71 31.65 1.57 -39.47
CA LYS A 71 32.48 0.77 -38.55
C LYS A 71 32.35 1.19 -37.08
N THR A 72 31.51 0.44 -36.39
CA THR A 72 31.51 0.22 -34.94
C THR A 72 32.93 0.00 -34.42
N ALA A 73 33.43 0.98 -33.66
CA ALA A 73 34.64 0.85 -32.86
C ALA A 73 34.27 0.32 -31.47
N GLU A 74 34.64 -0.94 -31.28
CA GLU A 74 34.70 -1.66 -30.02
C GLU A 74 35.83 -1.04 -29.18
N ALA A 75 35.45 -0.31 -28.12
CA ALA A 75 36.40 0.22 -27.14
C ALA A 75 36.47 -0.75 -25.96
N THR A 76 37.55 -1.51 -25.97
CA THR A 76 38.08 -2.37 -24.92
C THR A 76 38.19 -1.64 -23.58
N ASN A 77 37.50 -2.16 -22.56
CA ASN A 77 37.79 -1.81 -21.16
C ASN A 77 38.40 -3.03 -20.47
N GLY A 78 39.64 -2.82 -20.01
CA GLY A 78 40.53 -3.83 -19.45
C GLY A 78 39.92 -4.62 -18.31
N ALA A 79 39.89 -5.93 -18.50
CA ALA A 79 39.63 -6.92 -17.47
C ALA A 79 40.83 -6.98 -16.50
N GLY A 80 40.63 -6.44 -15.30
CA GLY A 80 41.29 -6.90 -14.08
C GLY A 80 40.28 -7.65 -13.25
N ALA A 81 39.85 -8.82 -13.73
CA ALA A 81 38.86 -9.66 -13.07
C ALA A 81 39.51 -10.39 -11.89
N GLY A 82 39.24 -9.93 -10.67
CA GLY A 82 39.36 -10.77 -9.48
C GLY A 82 38.26 -11.83 -9.54
N GLU A 83 38.66 -13.10 -9.57
CA GLU A 83 37.78 -14.26 -9.66
C GLU A 83 36.76 -14.29 -8.51
N GLY A 84 35.53 -13.87 -8.80
CA GLY A 84 34.35 -14.15 -7.99
C GLY A 84 33.57 -15.30 -8.63
N GLN A 85 33.65 -16.50 -8.05
CA GLN A 85 32.86 -17.65 -8.48
C GLN A 85 31.35 -17.33 -8.35
N SER A 86 30.63 -17.41 -9.47
CA SER A 86 29.16 -17.35 -9.46
C SER A 86 28.59 -18.61 -8.83
N VAL A 87 27.95 -18.50 -7.68
CA VAL A 87 27.25 -19.62 -7.04
C VAL A 87 25.89 -19.81 -7.70
N ASP A 88 25.78 -20.72 -8.67
CA ASP A 88 24.49 -21.17 -9.21
C ASP A 88 23.82 -22.13 -8.20
N LEU A 89 22.80 -21.63 -7.50
CA LEU A 89 22.06 -22.37 -6.47
C LEU A 89 21.03 -23.36 -7.04
N LYS A 90 20.99 -23.57 -8.37
CA LYS A 90 20.07 -24.55 -9.00
C LYS A 90 20.18 -25.94 -8.39
N GLY A 91 21.37 -26.37 -7.93
CA GLY A 91 21.56 -27.66 -7.26
C GLY A 91 20.94 -27.77 -5.86
N ALA A 92 20.75 -26.65 -5.15
CA ALA A 92 20.23 -26.62 -3.78
C ALA A 92 18.69 -26.64 -3.71
N GLN A 93 17.98 -26.59 -4.84
CA GLN A 93 16.51 -26.46 -4.88
C GLN A 93 15.75 -27.77 -4.59
N ASN A 94 16.43 -28.92 -4.58
CA ASN A 94 15.80 -30.24 -4.47
C ASN A 94 16.04 -30.94 -3.12
N ILE A 95 16.75 -30.30 -2.17
CA ILE A 95 16.97 -30.85 -0.84
C ILE A 95 15.89 -30.39 0.13
N ASN A 96 15.32 -31.34 0.88
CA ASN A 96 14.46 -31.00 2.02
C ASN A 96 15.34 -30.65 3.23
N VAL A 97 15.71 -29.37 3.33
CA VAL A 97 16.56 -28.85 4.41
C VAL A 97 15.95 -29.09 5.79
N ALA A 98 14.62 -29.16 5.89
CA ALA A 98 13.92 -29.42 7.16
C ALA A 98 14.19 -30.83 7.73
N LYS A 99 14.68 -31.79 6.92
CA LYS A 99 15.06 -33.13 7.39
C LYS A 99 16.51 -33.22 7.91
N LEU A 100 17.30 -32.16 7.78
CA LEU A 100 18.69 -32.15 8.21
C LEU A 100 18.84 -31.88 9.71
N PRO A 101 19.98 -32.27 10.34
CA PRO A 101 20.28 -31.98 11.74
C PRO A 101 20.34 -30.48 12.00
N GLU A 102 19.76 -30.02 13.12
CA GLU A 102 19.70 -28.57 13.42
C GLU A 102 21.07 -27.94 13.64
N SER A 103 22.04 -28.73 14.14
CA SER A 103 23.42 -28.32 14.35
C SER A 103 24.23 -28.14 13.05
N MET A 104 23.71 -28.60 11.91
CA MET A 104 24.41 -28.52 10.63
C MET A 104 24.48 -27.06 10.14
N GLU A 105 25.67 -26.65 9.74
CA GLU A 105 25.88 -25.41 8.99
C GLU A 105 25.55 -25.65 7.51
N ILE A 106 24.73 -24.79 6.91
CA ILE A 106 24.39 -24.87 5.49
C ILE A 106 25.50 -24.21 4.66
N CYS A 107 25.78 -22.94 4.95
CA CYS A 107 26.82 -22.17 4.28
C CYS A 107 27.30 -21.00 5.14
N LYS A 108 28.40 -20.35 4.73
CA LYS A 108 28.83 -19.05 5.25
C LYS A 108 28.70 -17.97 4.19
N VAL A 109 28.15 -16.83 4.55
CA VAL A 109 28.10 -15.61 3.74
C VAL A 109 29.07 -14.60 4.36
N ASN A 110 30.18 -14.33 3.68
CA ASN A 110 31.26 -13.46 4.18
C ASN A 110 31.74 -13.83 5.60
N GLY A 111 31.71 -15.12 5.94
CA GLY A 111 32.10 -15.64 7.24
C GLY A 111 30.95 -15.82 8.24
N THR A 112 29.78 -15.20 8.02
CA THR A 112 28.59 -15.41 8.86
C THR A 112 27.93 -16.75 8.51
N PRO A 113 27.77 -17.68 9.46
CA PRO A 113 27.14 -18.97 9.19
C PRO A 113 25.61 -18.86 9.08
N ILE A 114 25.05 -19.55 8.10
CA ILE A 114 23.63 -19.87 7.97
C ILE A 114 23.45 -21.33 8.33
N THR A 115 22.57 -21.64 9.28
CA THR A 115 22.41 -23.00 9.84
C THR A 115 21.04 -23.60 9.51
N VAL A 116 20.94 -24.93 9.64
CA VAL A 116 19.66 -25.63 9.51
C VAL A 116 18.68 -25.19 10.61
N ALA A 117 19.15 -24.94 11.84
CA ALA A 117 18.32 -24.36 12.89
C ALA A 117 17.69 -23.02 12.48
N GLN A 118 18.46 -22.14 11.85
CA GLN A 118 17.93 -20.87 11.32
C GLN A 118 16.90 -21.11 10.23
N PHE A 119 17.22 -21.95 9.24
CA PHE A 119 16.27 -22.28 8.17
C PHE A 119 14.94 -22.81 8.72
N LYS A 120 14.97 -23.74 9.69
CA LYS A 120 13.76 -24.30 10.29
C LYS A 120 12.94 -23.26 11.06
N ARG A 121 13.58 -22.30 11.74
CA ARG A 121 12.87 -21.19 12.39
C ARG A 121 12.16 -20.33 11.35
N GLU A 122 12.90 -19.85 10.34
CA GLU A 122 12.34 -18.98 9.30
C GLU A 122 11.27 -19.70 8.46
N TYR A 123 11.42 -21.01 8.23
CA TYR A 123 10.42 -21.83 7.57
C TYR A 123 9.12 -21.88 8.36
N ARG A 124 9.18 -22.08 9.68
CA ARG A 124 7.97 -22.06 10.53
C ARG A 124 7.24 -20.72 10.45
N GLU A 125 7.96 -19.61 10.52
CA GLU A 125 7.39 -18.26 10.40
C GLU A 125 6.75 -18.04 9.02
N ALA A 126 7.45 -18.44 7.95
CA ALA A 126 6.94 -18.33 6.58
C ALA A 126 5.66 -19.17 6.37
N ILE A 127 5.59 -20.37 6.96
CA ILE A 127 4.40 -21.22 6.90
C ILE A 127 3.23 -20.62 7.69
N ILE A 128 3.47 -20.04 8.87
CA ILE A 128 2.44 -19.33 9.64
C ILE A 128 1.92 -18.13 8.83
N SER A 129 2.83 -17.35 8.23
CA SER A 129 2.48 -16.21 7.38
C SER A 129 1.65 -16.64 6.15
N LEU A 130 2.06 -17.73 5.49
CA LEU A 130 1.31 -18.31 4.37
C LEU A 130 -0.09 -18.74 4.81
N GLN A 131 -0.22 -19.43 5.94
CA GLN A 131 -1.50 -19.86 6.48
C GLN A 131 -2.42 -18.66 6.75
N ASN A 132 -1.91 -17.62 7.40
CA ASN A 132 -2.67 -16.40 7.67
C ASN A 132 -3.12 -15.72 6.38
N THR A 133 -2.24 -15.65 5.37
CA THR A 133 -2.54 -15.04 4.06
C THR A 133 -3.67 -15.80 3.35
N LEU A 134 -3.55 -17.13 3.26
CA LEU A 134 -4.54 -17.96 2.58
C LEU A 134 -5.90 -17.99 3.29
N SER A 135 -5.90 -17.94 4.63
CA SER A 135 -7.14 -17.86 5.41
C SER A 135 -7.83 -16.50 5.31
N ALA A 136 -7.09 -15.41 5.06
CA ALA A 136 -7.63 -14.06 5.00
C ALA A 136 -8.09 -13.64 3.59
N ASP A 137 -7.47 -14.16 2.54
CA ASP A 137 -7.69 -13.70 1.16
C ASP A 137 -7.99 -14.85 0.18
N PRO A 138 -9.26 -15.05 -0.21
CA PRO A 138 -9.66 -16.04 -1.20
C PRO A 138 -9.02 -15.84 -2.59
N VAL A 139 -8.57 -14.63 -2.93
CA VAL A 139 -7.86 -14.38 -4.20
C VAL A 139 -6.52 -15.10 -4.22
N GLN A 140 -5.82 -15.14 -3.09
CA GLN A 140 -4.54 -15.85 -2.97
C GLN A 140 -4.70 -17.35 -3.19
N VAL A 141 -5.77 -17.95 -2.65
CA VAL A 141 -6.09 -19.38 -2.89
C VAL A 141 -6.19 -19.67 -4.38
N ALA A 142 -6.93 -18.84 -5.13
CA ALA A 142 -7.08 -19.01 -6.57
C ALA A 142 -5.77 -18.80 -7.37
N ILE A 143 -4.86 -17.95 -6.89
CA ILE A 143 -3.53 -17.78 -7.50
C ILE A 143 -2.71 -19.07 -7.36
N PHE A 144 -2.71 -19.66 -6.16
CA PHE A 144 -1.97 -20.91 -5.93
C PHE A 144 -2.59 -22.11 -6.66
N ASP A 145 -3.91 -22.14 -6.88
CA ASP A 145 -4.55 -23.18 -7.70
C ASP A 145 -3.99 -23.19 -9.14
N LYS A 146 -3.84 -22.01 -9.77
CA LYS A 146 -3.20 -21.91 -11.09
C LYS A 146 -1.74 -22.39 -11.08
N GLN A 147 -1.02 -22.10 -9.99
CA GLN A 147 0.36 -22.58 -9.82
C GLN A 147 0.40 -24.10 -9.59
N ALA A 148 -0.60 -24.68 -8.93
CA ALA A 148 -0.71 -26.13 -8.74
C ALA A 148 -0.70 -26.87 -10.07
N GLU A 149 -1.47 -26.36 -11.06
CA GLU A 149 -1.52 -26.92 -12.41
C GLU A 149 -0.17 -26.82 -13.12
N ALA A 150 0.46 -25.64 -13.10
CA ALA A 150 1.77 -25.41 -13.70
C ALA A 150 2.86 -26.31 -13.09
N MET A 151 2.81 -26.54 -11.77
CA MET A 151 3.76 -27.37 -11.04
C MET A 151 3.37 -28.86 -11.00
N LYS A 152 2.22 -29.23 -11.57
CA LYS A 152 1.64 -30.59 -11.52
C LYS A 152 1.49 -31.12 -10.08
N ILE A 153 1.18 -30.24 -9.13
CA ILE A 153 0.92 -30.60 -7.74
C ILE A 153 -0.57 -30.89 -7.59
N LYS A 154 -0.89 -32.01 -6.96
CA LYS A 154 -2.27 -32.38 -6.59
C LYS A 154 -2.33 -32.80 -5.12
N LEU A 155 -3.53 -32.80 -4.57
CA LEU A 155 -3.81 -33.49 -3.32
C LEU A 155 -4.02 -34.97 -3.60
N GLU A 156 -3.32 -35.81 -2.85
CA GLU A 156 -3.53 -37.26 -2.81
C GLU A 156 -4.83 -37.58 -2.05
N GLU A 157 -5.41 -38.77 -2.26
CA GLU A 157 -6.70 -39.13 -1.68
C GLU A 157 -6.69 -39.16 -0.14
N ASP A 158 -5.57 -39.58 0.46
CA ASP A 158 -5.38 -39.56 1.91
C ASP A 158 -5.29 -38.13 2.47
N GLU A 159 -4.63 -37.22 1.74
CA GLU A 159 -4.56 -35.80 2.10
C GLU A 159 -5.95 -35.15 2.04
N LYS A 160 -6.71 -35.41 0.97
CA LYS A 160 -8.09 -34.91 0.83
C LYS A 160 -8.96 -35.36 2.00
N LYS A 161 -8.92 -36.66 2.32
CA LYS A 161 -9.67 -37.24 3.43
C LYS A 161 -9.30 -36.56 4.76
N LYS A 162 -8.00 -36.44 5.05
CA LYS A 162 -7.51 -35.83 6.29
C LYS A 162 -7.89 -34.36 6.42
N LEU A 163 -7.84 -33.60 5.32
CA LEU A 163 -8.25 -32.20 5.27
C LEU A 163 -9.73 -32.04 5.61
N LEU A 164 -10.60 -32.85 4.98
CA LEU A 164 -12.04 -32.81 5.23
C LEU A 164 -12.38 -33.25 6.66
N GLU A 165 -11.79 -34.36 7.15
CA GLU A 165 -11.96 -34.82 8.53
C GLU A 165 -11.57 -33.75 9.55
N THR A 166 -10.49 -33.02 9.29
CA THR A 166 -10.01 -31.93 10.15
C THR A 166 -10.94 -30.71 10.09
N ALA A 167 -11.36 -30.32 8.89
CA ALA A 167 -12.20 -29.15 8.70
C ALA A 167 -13.60 -29.33 9.30
N ARG A 168 -14.07 -30.58 9.43
CA ARG A 168 -15.39 -30.91 10.01
C ARG A 168 -15.38 -30.97 11.55
N LYS A 169 -14.22 -30.81 12.21
CA LYS A 169 -14.13 -30.77 13.67
C LYS A 169 -14.65 -29.44 14.22
N PRO A 170 -15.31 -29.42 15.40
CA PRO A 170 -15.86 -28.19 15.97
C PRO A 170 -14.86 -27.03 16.10
N GLN A 171 -13.58 -27.32 16.36
CA GLN A 171 -12.52 -26.31 16.48
C GLN A 171 -12.31 -25.51 15.19
N SER A 172 -12.57 -26.13 14.04
CA SER A 172 -12.47 -25.53 12.71
C SER A 172 -13.78 -24.84 12.29
N LEU A 173 -14.85 -25.01 13.07
CA LEU A 173 -16.23 -24.60 12.75
C LEU A 173 -16.79 -23.65 13.81
N GLU A 174 -15.96 -22.81 14.41
CA GLU A 174 -16.38 -21.84 15.45
C GLU A 174 -17.07 -22.50 16.67
N GLY A 175 -16.70 -23.75 16.98
CA GLY A 175 -17.30 -24.57 18.03
C GLY A 175 -18.62 -25.26 17.65
N MET A 176 -19.07 -25.12 16.40
CA MET A 176 -20.33 -25.70 15.90
C MET A 176 -20.16 -27.11 15.35
N THR A 177 -21.27 -27.85 15.21
CA THR A 177 -21.32 -29.03 14.34
C THR A 177 -21.36 -28.61 12.87
N LEU A 178 -20.94 -29.49 11.96
CA LEU A 178 -20.96 -29.22 10.51
C LEU A 178 -22.33 -28.72 10.04
N ASP A 179 -23.41 -29.42 10.36
CA ASP A 179 -24.77 -29.02 9.95
C ASP A 179 -25.16 -27.60 10.40
N LYS A 180 -24.77 -27.23 11.64
CA LYS A 180 -25.05 -25.90 12.18
C LYS A 180 -24.21 -24.84 11.47
N PHE A 181 -22.94 -25.13 11.22
CA PHE A 181 -22.04 -24.24 10.50
C PHE A 181 -22.51 -24.01 9.05
N LEU A 182 -22.83 -25.08 8.31
CA LEU A 182 -23.30 -25.00 6.92
C LEU A 182 -24.56 -24.14 6.81
N LYS A 183 -25.52 -24.33 7.72
CA LYS A 183 -26.74 -23.49 7.81
C LYS A 183 -26.43 -22.04 8.14
N ALA A 184 -25.56 -21.79 9.12
CA ALA A 184 -25.19 -20.44 9.54
C ALA A 184 -24.48 -19.66 8.42
N LYS A 185 -23.58 -20.32 7.68
CA LYS A 185 -22.82 -19.73 6.57
C LYS A 185 -23.55 -19.81 5.22
N LYS A 186 -24.73 -20.43 5.16
CA LYS A 186 -25.55 -20.62 3.94
C LYS A 186 -24.76 -21.26 2.79
N ILE A 187 -23.99 -22.29 3.09
CA ILE A 187 -23.15 -23.03 2.15
C ILE A 187 -23.54 -24.50 2.11
N SER A 188 -23.46 -25.14 0.93
CA SER A 188 -23.69 -26.57 0.79
C SER A 188 -22.49 -27.37 1.30
N GLU A 189 -22.68 -28.65 1.68
CA GLU A 189 -21.56 -29.52 2.06
C GLU A 189 -20.56 -29.69 0.90
N ALA A 190 -21.05 -29.78 -0.34
CA ALA A 190 -20.21 -29.88 -1.53
C ALA A 190 -19.34 -28.61 -1.75
N ASP A 191 -19.93 -27.42 -1.56
CA ASP A 191 -19.19 -26.16 -1.67
C ASP A 191 -18.20 -26.00 -0.52
N PHE A 192 -18.56 -26.45 0.70
CA PHE A 192 -17.66 -26.48 1.84
C PHE A 192 -16.46 -27.38 1.56
N ASP A 193 -16.69 -28.62 1.14
CA ASP A 193 -15.62 -29.56 0.80
C ASP A 193 -14.71 -29.00 -0.30
N LYS A 194 -15.30 -28.40 -1.34
CA LYS A 194 -14.54 -27.75 -2.42
C LYS A 194 -13.63 -26.64 -1.89
N GLN A 195 -14.11 -25.79 -0.98
CA GLN A 195 -13.30 -24.72 -0.39
C GLN A 195 -12.18 -25.26 0.50
N VAL A 196 -12.47 -26.28 1.31
CA VAL A 196 -11.46 -26.94 2.16
C VAL A 196 -10.34 -27.54 1.31
N LEU A 197 -10.69 -28.24 0.22
CA LEU A 197 -9.71 -28.86 -0.67
C LEU A 197 -8.91 -27.84 -1.46
N ALA A 198 -9.54 -26.76 -1.96
CA ALA A 198 -8.83 -25.67 -2.63
C ALA A 198 -7.82 -25.00 -1.70
N LEU A 199 -8.22 -24.68 -0.47
CA LEU A 199 -7.31 -24.11 0.53
C LEU A 199 -6.17 -25.07 0.88
N GLY A 200 -6.46 -26.37 1.03
CA GLY A 200 -5.44 -27.39 1.28
C GLY A 200 -4.45 -27.54 0.13
N LEU A 201 -4.91 -27.48 -1.12
CA LEU A 201 -4.06 -27.50 -2.30
C LEU A 201 -3.19 -26.23 -2.36
N ALA A 202 -3.79 -25.06 -2.18
CA ALA A 202 -3.08 -23.79 -2.15
C ALA A 202 -1.98 -23.77 -1.07
N PHE A 203 -2.28 -24.27 0.14
CA PHE A 203 -1.29 -24.40 1.20
C PHE A 203 -0.17 -25.38 0.84
N LYS A 204 -0.48 -26.52 0.21
CA LYS A 204 0.53 -27.50 -0.25
C LYS A 204 1.46 -26.88 -1.30
N VAL A 205 0.92 -26.13 -2.26
CA VAL A 205 1.71 -25.43 -3.29
C VAL A 205 2.56 -24.34 -2.67
N GLY A 206 1.96 -23.47 -1.85
CA GLY A 206 2.67 -22.39 -1.18
C GLY A 206 3.79 -22.90 -0.28
N SER A 207 3.58 -23.98 0.48
CA SER A 207 4.60 -24.60 1.33
C SER A 207 5.80 -25.09 0.52
N LYS A 208 5.56 -25.72 -0.64
CA LYS A 208 6.64 -26.15 -1.56
C LYS A 208 7.40 -24.97 -2.16
N LEU A 209 6.72 -23.86 -2.44
CA LEU A 209 7.37 -22.64 -2.94
C LEU A 209 8.23 -22.00 -1.87
N VAL A 210 7.73 -21.90 -0.63
CA VAL A 210 8.49 -21.47 0.54
C VAL A 210 9.73 -22.35 0.70
N GLU A 211 9.59 -23.67 0.72
CA GLU A 211 10.72 -24.60 0.84
C GLU A 211 11.78 -24.38 -0.25
N LYS A 212 11.35 -24.17 -1.49
CA LYS A 212 12.23 -23.95 -2.65
C LYS A 212 12.97 -22.61 -2.62
N GLN A 213 12.34 -21.56 -2.09
CA GLN A 213 12.85 -20.18 -2.15
C GLN A 213 13.56 -19.74 -0.88
N LEU A 214 13.18 -20.27 0.28
CA LEU A 214 13.58 -19.73 1.58
C LEU A 214 15.09 -19.68 1.77
N LEU A 215 15.84 -20.71 1.36
CA LEU A 215 17.30 -20.70 1.52
C LEU A 215 17.93 -19.54 0.73
N ASN A 216 17.42 -19.25 -0.47
CA ASN A 216 17.90 -18.13 -1.27
C ASN A 216 17.57 -16.79 -0.59
N GLU A 217 16.39 -16.68 0.01
CA GLU A 217 15.98 -15.48 0.75
C GLU A 217 16.83 -15.25 2.00
N ILE A 218 17.15 -16.30 2.75
CA ILE A 218 18.06 -16.19 3.91
C ILE A 218 19.45 -15.73 3.48
N ILE A 219 19.99 -16.31 2.39
CA ILE A 219 21.28 -15.89 1.83
C ILE A 219 21.22 -14.43 1.35
N ASN A 220 20.16 -14.03 0.63
CA ASN A 220 19.97 -12.65 0.18
C ASN A 220 19.89 -11.67 1.35
N ARG A 221 19.14 -12.03 2.38
CA ARG A 221 19.00 -11.22 3.59
C ARG A 221 20.34 -11.05 4.29
N GLU A 222 21.12 -12.12 4.43
CA GLU A 222 22.45 -12.00 5.04
C GLU A 222 23.43 -11.19 4.18
N LEU A 223 23.36 -11.28 2.84
CA LEU A 223 24.15 -10.41 1.96
C LEU A 223 23.83 -8.92 2.16
N MET A 224 22.54 -8.59 2.27
CA MET A 224 22.12 -7.21 2.54
C MET A 224 22.53 -6.77 3.95
N LEU A 225 22.40 -7.63 4.97
CA LEU A 225 22.86 -7.29 6.33
C LEU A 225 24.36 -7.11 6.41
N ALA A 226 25.14 -7.97 5.75
CA ALA A 226 26.59 -7.83 5.67
C ALA A 226 26.98 -6.50 5.03
N GLU A 227 26.29 -6.08 3.96
CA GLU A 227 26.49 -4.76 3.38
C GLU A 227 26.09 -3.63 4.34
N ALA A 228 24.93 -3.73 4.97
CA ALA A 228 24.45 -2.71 5.88
C ALA A 228 25.43 -2.50 7.05
N ARG A 229 26.01 -3.59 7.57
CA ARG A 229 27.08 -3.55 8.58
C ARG A 229 28.35 -2.90 8.03
N ALA A 230 28.78 -3.26 6.82
CA ALA A 230 29.96 -2.66 6.18
C ALA A 230 29.78 -1.14 5.95
N GLN A 231 28.54 -0.68 5.76
CA GLN A 231 28.19 0.73 5.65
C GLN A 231 27.90 1.41 7.00
N ASN A 232 28.19 0.76 8.13
CA ASN A 232 27.98 1.27 9.49
C ASN A 232 26.52 1.65 9.82
N LEU A 233 25.54 0.97 9.21
CA LEU A 233 24.12 1.27 9.39
C LEU A 233 23.53 0.79 10.73
N TYR A 234 24.29 0.06 11.54
CA TYR A 234 23.83 -0.39 12.86
C TYR A 234 23.49 0.79 13.79
N LYS A 235 24.35 1.81 13.83
CA LYS A 235 24.15 2.98 14.70
C LYS A 235 22.84 3.73 14.40
N PRO A 236 22.54 4.14 13.14
CA PRO A 236 21.26 4.77 12.85
C PRO A 236 20.07 3.85 13.11
N ALA A 237 20.17 2.55 12.80
CA ALA A 237 19.11 1.58 13.09
C ALA A 237 18.84 1.43 14.60
N TYR A 238 19.90 1.39 15.42
CA TYR A 238 19.80 1.34 16.87
C TYR A 238 19.13 2.60 17.46
N ASN A 239 19.45 3.79 16.93
CA ASN A 239 18.82 5.04 17.36
C ASN A 239 17.30 5.03 17.07
N ASP A 240 16.88 4.47 15.94
CA ASP A 240 15.46 4.31 15.63
C ASP A 240 14.80 3.25 16.53
N PHE A 241 15.51 2.18 16.87
CA PHE A 241 15.05 1.21 17.87
C PHE A 241 14.79 1.88 19.24
N LEU A 242 15.65 2.80 19.69
CA LEU A 242 15.44 3.49 20.98
C LEU A 242 14.13 4.29 21.02
N LYS A 243 13.67 4.83 19.88
CA LYS A 243 12.40 5.58 19.79
C LYS A 243 11.19 4.66 19.96
N ILE A 244 11.27 3.41 19.49
CA ILE A 244 10.17 2.44 19.57
C ILE A 244 10.18 1.65 20.88
N LYS A 245 11.34 1.49 21.52
CA LYS A 245 11.52 0.70 22.75
C LYS A 245 10.55 1.11 23.88
N GLU A 246 10.28 2.41 24.01
CA GLU A 246 9.39 2.93 25.05
C GLU A 246 7.90 2.92 24.66
N SER A 247 7.57 2.51 23.43
CA SER A 247 6.19 2.50 22.95
C SER A 247 5.36 1.36 23.57
N PRO A 248 4.04 1.56 23.79
CA PRO A 248 3.13 0.48 24.19
C PRO A 248 3.14 -0.70 23.21
N ARG A 249 3.39 -0.41 21.92
CA ARG A 249 3.49 -1.43 20.87
C ARG A 249 4.67 -2.38 21.09
N TYR A 250 5.83 -1.86 21.50
CA TYR A 250 7.00 -2.70 21.78
C TYR A 250 6.78 -3.62 22.98
N LYS A 251 6.18 -3.11 24.07
CA LYS A 251 5.82 -3.92 25.23
C LYS A 251 4.87 -5.07 24.85
N LYS A 252 3.82 -4.76 24.09
CA LYS A 252 2.88 -5.77 23.60
C LYS A 252 3.54 -6.78 22.68
N MET A 253 4.50 -6.36 21.86
CA MET A 253 5.27 -7.27 21.00
C MET A 253 6.12 -8.25 21.81
N LEU A 254 6.75 -7.79 22.90
CA LEU A 254 7.48 -8.68 23.82
C LEU A 254 6.56 -9.67 24.53
N GLU A 255 5.37 -9.23 24.97
CA GLU A 255 4.38 -10.09 25.63
C GLU A 255 3.83 -11.19 24.71
N LEU A 256 3.69 -10.89 23.41
CA LEU A 256 3.16 -11.82 22.41
C LEU A 256 4.25 -12.63 21.70
N SER A 257 5.51 -12.25 21.83
CA SER A 257 6.64 -12.92 21.18
C SER A 257 7.05 -14.18 21.96
N GLU A 258 7.37 -15.24 21.23
CA GLU A 258 8.03 -16.43 21.79
C GLU A 258 9.57 -16.25 21.91
N ARG A 259 10.09 -15.09 21.50
CA ARG A 259 11.53 -14.76 21.48
C ARG A 259 11.95 -13.94 22.70
N THR A 260 13.23 -14.02 23.05
CA THR A 260 13.82 -13.20 24.10
C THR A 260 13.78 -11.71 23.74
N PRO A 261 13.76 -10.79 24.72
CA PRO A 261 13.85 -9.35 24.45
C PRO A 261 15.07 -8.97 23.62
N GLU A 262 16.19 -9.66 23.82
CA GLU A 262 17.43 -9.46 23.07
C GLU A 262 17.27 -9.87 21.59
N GLU A 263 16.63 -11.01 21.31
CA GLU A 263 16.35 -11.44 19.93
C GLU A 263 15.40 -10.45 19.23
N VAL A 264 14.31 -10.04 19.90
CA VAL A 264 13.37 -9.05 19.34
C VAL A 264 14.07 -7.72 19.06
N LYS A 265 14.97 -7.28 19.95
CA LYS A 265 15.80 -6.08 19.72
C LYS A 265 16.65 -6.23 18.45
N GLU A 266 17.42 -7.31 18.35
CA GLU A 266 18.31 -7.51 17.20
C GLU A 266 17.54 -7.67 15.89
N ASP A 267 16.37 -8.31 15.89
CA ASP A 267 15.49 -8.40 14.73
C ASP A 267 15.05 -7.02 14.25
N LEU A 268 14.57 -6.16 15.15
CA LEU A 268 14.14 -4.80 14.80
C LEU A 268 15.29 -3.94 14.25
N ILE A 269 16.49 -4.09 14.82
CA ILE A 269 17.66 -3.35 14.35
C ILE A 269 18.08 -3.87 12.97
N ASN A 270 18.11 -5.19 12.76
CA ASN A 270 18.42 -5.80 11.48
C ASN A 270 17.42 -5.36 10.40
N ASP A 271 16.12 -5.41 10.69
CA ASP A 271 15.09 -4.99 9.76
C ASP A 271 15.21 -3.49 9.43
N ARG A 272 15.52 -2.65 10.42
CA ARG A 272 15.77 -1.23 10.17
C ARG A 272 17.04 -0.98 9.35
N MET A 273 18.12 -1.73 9.58
CA MET A 273 19.32 -1.67 8.75
C MET A 273 19.02 -2.02 7.28
N LEU A 274 18.23 -3.07 7.06
CA LEU A 274 17.79 -3.47 5.73
C LEU A 274 16.96 -2.39 5.05
N MET A 275 16.03 -1.76 5.77
CA MET A 275 15.24 -0.64 5.24
C MET A 275 16.11 0.55 4.84
N ILE A 276 17.05 0.97 5.69
CA ILE A 276 17.98 2.07 5.38
C ILE A 276 18.83 1.74 4.16
N LEU A 277 19.35 0.51 4.07
CA LEU A 277 20.13 0.07 2.92
C LEU A 277 19.29 0.08 1.64
N LEU A 278 18.06 -0.41 1.68
CA LEU A 278 17.16 -0.45 0.53
C LEU A 278 16.80 0.96 0.04
N GLU A 279 16.52 1.90 0.96
CA GLU A 279 16.31 3.31 0.62
C GLU A 279 17.55 3.94 -0.05
N LYS A 280 18.76 3.53 0.37
CA LYS A 280 20.01 4.01 -0.24
C LYS A 280 20.21 3.41 -1.62
N ILE A 281 20.00 2.10 -1.79
CA ILE A 281 20.04 1.42 -3.09
C ILE A 281 19.04 2.07 -4.06
N ALA A 282 17.81 2.34 -3.62
CA ALA A 282 16.80 3.00 -4.45
C ALA A 282 17.22 4.40 -4.87
N ARG A 283 17.82 5.19 -3.96
CA ARG A 283 18.31 6.54 -4.26
C ARG A 283 19.51 6.55 -5.21
N GLU A 284 20.45 5.63 -5.05
CA GLU A 284 21.62 5.49 -5.92
C GLU A 284 21.25 5.04 -7.34
N ASN A 285 20.09 4.39 -7.49
CA ASN A 285 19.53 3.96 -8.77
C ASN A 285 18.29 4.76 -9.17
N ALA A 286 18.14 5.98 -8.63
CA ALA A 286 17.01 6.83 -8.98
C ALA A 286 17.05 7.18 -10.49
N PRO A 287 15.89 7.23 -11.18
CA PRO A 287 15.86 7.60 -12.59
C PRO A 287 16.46 8.99 -12.82
N SER A 288 17.17 9.12 -13.94
CA SER A 288 17.70 10.38 -14.43
C SER A 288 16.57 11.34 -14.85
N ASP A 289 16.87 12.65 -14.90
CA ASP A 289 15.94 13.67 -15.39
C ASP A 289 15.39 13.34 -16.79
N LYS A 290 16.22 12.74 -17.65
CA LYS A 290 15.82 12.31 -19.00
C LYS A 290 14.78 11.19 -18.96
N GLU A 291 14.94 10.22 -18.05
CA GLU A 291 13.97 9.14 -17.86
C GLU A 291 12.67 9.67 -17.25
N LEU A 292 12.76 10.53 -16.24
CA LEU A 292 11.61 11.19 -15.63
C LEU A 292 10.84 12.05 -16.65
N LEU A 293 11.55 12.78 -17.52
CA LEU A 293 10.93 13.55 -18.58
C LEU A 293 10.20 12.63 -19.58
N SER A 294 10.77 11.47 -19.90
CA SER A 294 10.08 10.48 -20.76
C SER A 294 8.82 9.93 -20.09
N ILE A 295 8.87 9.63 -18.79
CA ILE A 295 7.70 9.20 -18.00
C ILE A 295 6.62 10.29 -18.00
N TYR A 296 7.01 11.54 -17.74
CA TYR A 296 6.12 12.69 -17.76
C TYR A 296 5.46 12.87 -19.13
N GLN A 297 6.24 12.82 -20.22
CA GLN A 297 5.73 12.98 -21.59
C GLN A 297 4.75 11.88 -21.99
N LYS A 298 5.05 10.62 -21.64
CA LYS A 298 4.16 9.47 -21.92
C LYS A 298 2.84 9.56 -21.16
N ASN A 299 2.83 10.22 -20.00
CA ASN A 299 1.69 10.30 -19.09
C ASN A 299 1.15 11.73 -18.96
N GLN A 300 1.33 12.62 -19.96
CA GLN A 300 0.90 14.03 -19.85
C GLN A 300 -0.56 14.22 -19.41
N ALA A 301 -1.44 13.29 -19.76
CA ALA A 301 -2.84 13.33 -19.36
C ALA A 301 -3.02 13.27 -17.83
N SER A 302 -2.18 12.54 -17.10
CA SER A 302 -2.26 12.44 -15.63
C SER A 302 -1.75 13.68 -14.90
N PHE A 303 -1.08 14.60 -15.60
CA PHE A 303 -0.60 15.87 -15.04
C PHE A 303 -1.56 17.03 -15.30
N LYS A 304 -2.63 16.79 -16.05
CA LYS A 304 -3.72 17.76 -16.21
C LYS A 304 -4.52 17.83 -14.92
N HIS A 305 -4.82 19.04 -14.48
CA HIS A 305 -5.65 19.27 -13.32
C HIS A 305 -6.72 20.32 -13.63
N GLY A 306 -7.84 20.24 -12.90
CA GLY A 306 -8.89 21.25 -12.93
C GLY A 306 -8.44 22.57 -12.31
N GLU A 307 -9.35 23.54 -12.27
CA GLU A 307 -9.18 24.71 -11.42
C GLU A 307 -9.23 24.23 -9.95
N SER A 308 -8.30 24.70 -9.13
CA SER A 308 -8.28 24.40 -7.71
C SER A 308 -8.37 25.67 -6.86
N ILE A 309 -8.86 25.52 -5.64
CA ILE A 309 -8.92 26.59 -4.65
C ILE A 309 -8.38 26.11 -3.31
N LYS A 310 -7.57 26.94 -2.67
CA LYS A 310 -7.16 26.75 -1.28
C LYS A 310 -7.88 27.78 -0.41
N LEU A 311 -8.58 27.29 0.61
CA LEU A 311 -9.35 28.09 1.55
C LEU A 311 -8.81 27.93 2.97
N ALA A 312 -9.00 28.95 3.79
CA ALA A 312 -8.96 28.83 5.23
C ALA A 312 -10.30 29.32 5.80
N HIS A 313 -10.75 28.73 6.90
CA HIS A 313 -11.98 29.14 7.54
C HIS A 313 -11.88 29.21 9.07
N ILE A 314 -12.77 30.00 9.67
CA ILE A 314 -13.06 29.96 11.10
C ILE A 314 -14.50 29.50 11.22
N VAL A 315 -14.72 28.29 11.77
CA VAL A 315 -16.07 27.78 12.02
C VAL A 315 -16.53 28.10 13.44
N LEU A 316 -17.76 28.62 13.54
CA LEU A 316 -18.54 28.79 14.75
C LEU A 316 -19.69 27.78 14.66
N ALA A 317 -19.58 26.69 15.41
CA ALA A 317 -20.45 25.54 15.31
C ALA A 317 -21.89 25.90 15.73
N ALA A 318 -22.82 25.68 14.81
CA ALA A 318 -24.25 25.87 15.00
C ALA A 318 -25.02 24.82 14.16
N PRO A 319 -24.80 23.51 14.42
CA PRO A 319 -25.30 22.44 13.56
C PRO A 319 -26.82 22.44 13.52
N SER A 320 -27.39 22.44 12.31
CA SER A 320 -28.83 22.50 12.08
C SER A 320 -29.48 21.11 11.97
N ILE A 321 -28.69 20.07 11.76
CA ILE A 321 -29.13 18.68 11.61
C ILE A 321 -28.24 17.76 12.46
N ASP A 322 -28.79 16.64 12.91
CA ASP A 322 -28.01 15.60 13.59
C ASP A 322 -27.20 14.81 12.54
N MET A 323 -25.87 14.79 12.71
CA MET A 323 -24.93 14.08 11.84
C MET A 323 -23.86 13.42 12.72
N PRO A 324 -24.03 12.14 13.09
CA PRO A 324 -23.13 11.47 14.03
C PRO A 324 -21.64 11.63 13.65
N PRO A 325 -20.76 11.99 14.60
CA PRO A 325 -20.99 12.11 16.05
C PRO A 325 -21.52 13.49 16.51
N VAL A 326 -21.82 14.42 15.60
CA VAL A 326 -22.26 15.78 15.92
C VAL A 326 -23.79 15.86 16.02
N GLU A 327 -24.29 16.38 17.13
CA GLU A 327 -25.72 16.63 17.35
C GLU A 327 -26.08 18.06 16.97
N SER A 328 -27.29 18.28 16.46
CA SER A 328 -27.86 19.60 16.20
C SER A 328 -28.03 20.42 17.48
N ILE A 329 -28.09 21.74 17.36
CA ILE A 329 -28.40 22.63 18.50
C ILE A 329 -29.71 22.21 19.17
N LYS A 330 -30.74 21.89 18.37
CA LYS A 330 -32.06 21.45 18.83
C LYS A 330 -31.96 20.22 19.73
N THR A 331 -31.21 19.20 19.30
CA THR A 331 -30.98 17.96 20.07
C THR A 331 -30.16 18.22 21.34
N GLN A 332 -29.12 19.04 21.26
CA GLN A 332 -28.30 19.42 22.42
C GLN A 332 -29.13 20.15 23.49
N LEU A 333 -29.94 21.13 23.10
CA LEU A 333 -30.82 21.88 24.00
C LEU A 333 -31.91 21.00 24.62
N ARG A 334 -32.49 20.05 23.85
CA ARG A 334 -33.48 19.10 24.39
C ARG A 334 -32.88 18.21 25.47
N LYS A 335 -31.64 17.76 25.30
CA LYS A 335 -30.94 16.97 26.32
C LYS A 335 -30.65 17.78 27.59
N GLN A 336 -30.28 19.05 27.43
CA GLN A 336 -30.04 19.94 28.56
C GLN A 336 -31.33 20.29 29.30
N ASN A 337 -32.45 20.44 28.58
CA ASN A 337 -33.75 20.76 29.17
C ASN A 337 -34.90 19.90 28.58
N PRO A 338 -35.08 18.66 29.08
CA PRO A 338 -36.04 17.70 28.49
C PRO A 338 -37.52 18.10 28.55
N LYS A 339 -37.87 19.08 29.40
CA LYS A 339 -39.25 19.54 29.60
C LYS A 339 -39.59 20.81 28.82
N MET A 340 -38.63 21.38 28.09
CA MET A 340 -38.84 22.59 27.29
C MET A 340 -39.86 22.33 26.17
N SER A 341 -40.77 23.28 25.96
CA SER A 341 -41.74 23.20 24.85
C SER A 341 -41.02 23.28 23.50
N GLU A 342 -41.62 22.74 22.42
CA GLU A 342 -41.05 22.87 21.07
C GLU A 342 -40.86 24.35 20.68
N ALA A 343 -41.84 25.20 21.00
CA ALA A 343 -41.80 26.61 20.66
C ALA A 343 -40.68 27.38 21.39
N ASP A 344 -40.41 27.05 22.65
CA ASP A 344 -39.31 27.68 23.40
C ASP A 344 -37.96 27.17 22.93
N LEU A 345 -37.89 25.89 22.54
CA LEU A 345 -36.67 25.31 22.01
C LEU A 345 -36.29 25.88 20.64
N ASP A 346 -37.27 26.11 19.76
CA ASP A 346 -37.03 26.77 18.47
C ASP A 346 -36.57 28.23 18.66
N LYS A 347 -37.11 28.94 19.66
CA LYS A 347 -36.61 30.28 20.03
C LYS A 347 -35.17 30.23 20.53
N GLU A 348 -34.84 29.28 21.39
CA GLU A 348 -33.48 29.15 21.95
C GLU A 348 -32.47 28.76 20.86
N VAL A 349 -32.85 27.90 19.91
CA VAL A 349 -32.03 27.60 18.71
C VAL A 349 -31.72 28.88 17.94
N LEU A 350 -32.70 29.77 17.74
CA LEU A 350 -32.48 31.06 17.08
C LEU A 350 -31.54 31.97 17.86
N VAL A 351 -31.66 32.03 19.20
CA VAL A 351 -30.75 32.79 20.06
C VAL A 351 -29.30 32.29 19.91
N VAL A 352 -29.08 30.98 20.00
CA VAL A 352 -27.76 30.38 19.83
C VAL A 352 -27.20 30.68 18.43
N LYS A 353 -28.00 30.49 17.38
CA LYS A 353 -27.60 30.83 16.01
C LYS A 353 -27.19 32.29 15.86
N GLN A 354 -27.99 33.21 16.43
CA GLN A 354 -27.72 34.64 16.36
C GLN A 354 -26.42 35.03 17.09
N GLN A 355 -26.14 34.42 18.24
CA GLN A 355 -24.87 34.62 18.96
C GLN A 355 -23.67 34.15 18.12
N LYS A 356 -23.77 32.97 17.49
CA LYS A 356 -22.72 32.41 16.63
C LYS A 356 -22.48 33.27 15.39
N LEU A 357 -23.54 33.76 14.76
CA LEU A 357 -23.46 34.67 13.64
C LEU A 357 -22.76 35.98 14.04
N ARG A 358 -23.17 36.60 15.16
CA ARG A 358 -22.54 37.83 15.65
C ARG A 358 -21.05 37.67 15.92
N LEU A 359 -20.65 36.54 16.51
CA LEU A 359 -19.23 36.25 16.73
C LEU A 359 -18.48 36.06 15.39
N ALA A 360 -19.09 35.40 14.40
CA ALA A 360 -18.51 35.28 13.07
C ALA A 360 -18.34 36.65 12.39
N GLU A 361 -19.32 37.55 12.51
CA GLU A 361 -19.24 38.93 12.00
C GLU A 361 -18.11 39.73 12.68
N GLU A 362 -17.94 39.58 13.99
CA GLU A 362 -16.85 40.20 14.74
C GLU A 362 -15.47 39.72 14.26
N LEU A 363 -15.30 38.39 14.14
CA LEU A 363 -14.04 37.79 13.68
C LEU A 363 -13.72 38.17 12.23
N LEU A 364 -14.74 38.25 11.36
CA LEU A 364 -14.59 38.77 10.01
C LEU A 364 -14.13 40.23 10.02
N ALA A 365 -14.74 41.08 10.86
CA ALA A 365 -14.36 42.48 10.96
C ALA A 365 -12.91 42.66 11.47
N ARG A 366 -12.48 41.82 12.42
CA ARG A 366 -11.09 41.78 12.92
C ARG A 366 -10.10 41.34 11.84
N ALA A 367 -10.40 40.26 11.13
CA ALA A 367 -9.59 39.80 10.01
C ALA A 367 -9.50 40.87 8.90
N ASN A 368 -10.61 41.56 8.61
CA ASN A 368 -10.65 42.63 7.61
C ASN A 368 -9.86 43.88 8.03
N LYS A 369 -9.69 44.12 9.34
CA LYS A 369 -8.81 45.16 9.89
C LYS A 369 -7.33 44.77 9.88
N GLY A 370 -6.98 43.57 9.40
CA GLY A 370 -5.61 43.13 9.23
C GLY A 370 -5.08 42.25 10.36
N GLU A 371 -5.91 41.82 11.31
CA GLU A 371 -5.51 40.79 12.27
C GLU A 371 -5.21 39.47 11.54
N ASP A 372 -4.15 38.77 11.97
CA ASP A 372 -3.72 37.54 11.31
C ASP A 372 -4.81 36.45 11.36
N PHE A 373 -5.23 36.00 10.18
CA PHE A 373 -6.33 35.05 10.05
C PHE A 373 -6.00 33.70 10.69
N LYS A 374 -4.74 33.25 10.58
CA LYS A 374 -4.29 31.99 11.19
C LYS A 374 -4.43 32.05 12.70
N SER A 375 -3.97 33.14 13.31
CA SER A 375 -4.10 33.39 14.75
C SER A 375 -5.56 33.45 15.19
N LEU A 376 -6.44 34.08 14.40
CA LEU A 376 -7.88 34.08 14.68
C LEU A 376 -8.47 32.65 14.63
N ALA A 377 -8.14 31.87 13.60
CA ALA A 377 -8.61 30.48 13.47
C ALA A 377 -8.09 29.59 14.61
N ASP A 378 -6.80 29.67 14.94
CA ASP A 378 -6.14 28.87 15.98
C ASP A 378 -6.61 29.18 17.41
N ASN A 379 -7.34 30.29 17.60
CA ASN A 379 -7.84 30.72 18.90
C ASN A 379 -9.37 30.65 19.01
N PHE A 380 -10.09 30.96 17.94
CA PHE A 380 -11.55 31.12 17.99
C PHE A 380 -12.33 30.06 17.21
N SER A 381 -11.67 29.24 16.37
CA SER A 381 -12.40 28.20 15.64
C SER A 381 -12.87 27.08 16.58
N GLU A 382 -14.10 26.65 16.36
CA GLU A 382 -14.73 25.53 17.06
C GLU A 382 -14.48 24.17 16.36
N ASP A 383 -13.67 24.14 15.29
CA ASP A 383 -13.04 22.92 14.80
C ASP A 383 -11.86 22.56 15.71
N THR A 384 -12.10 21.60 16.61
CA THR A 384 -11.12 21.18 17.61
C THR A 384 -9.89 20.53 16.98
N MET A 385 -10.06 19.75 15.91
CA MET A 385 -8.95 19.08 15.22
C MET A 385 -8.03 20.11 14.57
N ALA A 386 -8.59 21.05 13.79
CA ALA A 386 -7.84 22.12 13.15
C ALA A 386 -7.12 23.00 14.19
N ARG A 387 -7.81 23.35 15.28
CA ARG A 387 -7.25 24.19 16.35
C ARG A 387 -6.13 23.50 17.13
N MET A 388 -6.26 22.20 17.41
CA MET A 388 -5.21 21.41 18.06
C MET A 388 -3.99 21.24 17.15
N ALA A 389 -4.21 21.07 15.84
CA ALA A 389 -3.16 21.02 14.84
C ALA A 389 -2.51 22.38 14.56
N LYS A 390 -3.10 23.48 15.05
CA LYS A 390 -2.70 24.86 14.75
C LYS A 390 -2.61 25.11 13.25
N SER A 391 -3.58 24.58 12.50
CA SER A 391 -3.61 24.61 11.04
C SER A 391 -4.02 25.96 10.46
N GLY A 392 -4.42 26.94 11.28
CA GLY A 392 -4.98 28.19 10.80
C GLY A 392 -6.33 28.05 10.11
N GLY A 393 -7.02 26.92 10.33
CA GLY A 393 -8.28 26.61 9.66
C GLY A 393 -8.11 26.34 8.16
N GLU A 394 -6.89 26.04 7.70
CA GLU A 394 -6.65 25.66 6.31
C GLU A 394 -7.38 24.36 5.95
N ILE A 395 -8.08 24.40 4.83
CA ILE A 395 -8.71 23.23 4.20
C ILE A 395 -7.74 22.69 3.14
N PRO A 396 -7.62 21.36 2.97
CA PRO A 396 -6.87 20.78 1.85
C PRO A 396 -7.26 21.40 0.51
N GLU A 397 -6.32 21.47 -0.43
CA GLU A 397 -6.57 22.03 -1.76
C GLU A 397 -7.74 21.30 -2.44
N LEU A 398 -8.73 22.07 -2.89
CA LEU A 398 -9.98 21.54 -3.44
C LEU A 398 -9.95 21.62 -4.96
N ASP A 399 -10.17 20.49 -5.64
CA ASP A 399 -10.46 20.48 -7.09
C ASP A 399 -11.91 20.93 -7.32
N LEU A 400 -12.09 22.03 -8.07
CA LEU A 400 -13.41 22.61 -8.31
C LEU A 400 -14.30 21.72 -9.18
N SER A 401 -13.74 20.81 -9.99
CA SER A 401 -14.53 19.85 -10.77
C SER A 401 -15.17 18.80 -9.87
N GLU A 402 -14.43 18.30 -8.87
CA GLU A 402 -14.94 17.36 -7.87
C GLU A 402 -16.00 18.01 -6.98
N VAL A 403 -15.72 19.23 -6.50
CA VAL A 403 -16.69 20.00 -5.69
C VAL A 403 -17.97 20.32 -6.49
N SER A 404 -17.84 20.56 -7.79
CA SER A 404 -19.00 20.82 -8.67
C SER A 404 -19.79 19.55 -8.99
N ALA A 405 -19.12 18.39 -9.06
CA ALA A 405 -19.76 17.10 -9.31
C ALA A 405 -20.55 16.57 -8.11
N ASP A 406 -20.26 17.05 -6.89
CA ASP A 406 -21.06 16.78 -5.69
C ASP A 406 -22.50 17.27 -5.91
N LYS A 407 -23.44 16.34 -6.06
CA LYS A 407 -24.88 16.64 -6.24
C LYS A 407 -25.56 17.09 -4.95
N GLY A 408 -24.90 16.93 -3.80
CA GLY A 408 -25.40 17.35 -2.50
C GLY A 408 -25.15 18.83 -2.20
N SER A 409 -25.52 19.19 -0.97
CA SER A 409 -25.27 20.49 -0.34
C SER A 409 -24.25 20.34 0.78
N SER A 410 -23.04 19.86 0.45
CA SER A 410 -21.96 19.74 1.44
C SER A 410 -21.53 21.13 1.93
N PRO A 411 -21.10 21.27 3.21
CA PRO A 411 -20.54 22.52 3.72
C PRO A 411 -19.43 23.07 2.83
N ILE A 412 -18.52 22.19 2.35
CA ILE A 412 -17.42 22.56 1.45
C ILE A 412 -17.93 23.23 0.17
N LYS A 413 -18.94 22.66 -0.49
CA LYS A 413 -19.52 23.24 -1.70
C LYS A 413 -20.10 24.63 -1.43
N THR A 414 -20.76 24.83 -0.29
CA THR A 414 -21.27 26.15 0.11
C THR A 414 -20.14 27.17 0.31
N LEU A 415 -19.04 26.78 0.96
CA LEU A 415 -17.87 27.66 1.15
C LEU A 415 -17.22 28.02 -0.21
N VAL A 416 -17.04 27.04 -1.09
CA VAL A 416 -16.47 27.25 -2.44
C VAL A 416 -17.35 28.20 -3.27
N ASN A 417 -18.67 28.02 -3.22
CA ASN A 417 -19.62 28.91 -3.90
C ASN A 417 -19.55 30.34 -3.36
N ALA A 418 -19.47 30.52 -2.04
CA ALA A 418 -19.33 31.83 -1.42
C ALA A 418 -17.99 32.51 -1.75
N ALA A 419 -16.94 31.71 -1.95
CA ALA A 419 -15.62 32.20 -2.36
C ALA A 419 -15.51 32.51 -3.87
N LYS A 420 -16.57 32.29 -4.67
CA LYS A 420 -16.56 32.53 -6.11
C LYS A 420 -16.30 34.00 -6.42
N GLY A 421 -15.30 34.28 -7.27
CA GLY A 421 -14.90 35.65 -7.60
C GLY A 421 -14.07 36.38 -6.54
N VAL A 422 -13.87 35.78 -5.36
CA VAL A 422 -12.97 36.31 -4.33
C VAL A 422 -11.52 36.00 -4.72
N LYS A 423 -10.69 37.05 -4.75
CA LYS A 423 -9.28 36.97 -5.13
C LYS A 423 -8.44 36.30 -4.03
N PRO A 424 -7.32 35.62 -4.38
CA PRO A 424 -6.34 35.15 -3.42
C PRO A 424 -5.92 36.23 -2.40
N GLY A 425 -5.76 35.81 -1.15
CA GLY A 425 -5.47 36.67 0.00
C GLY A 425 -6.67 37.46 0.55
N LYS A 426 -7.85 37.40 -0.07
CA LYS A 426 -9.05 38.15 0.36
C LYS A 426 -10.05 37.28 1.12
N LEU A 427 -10.90 37.96 1.90
CA LEU A 427 -11.98 37.37 2.69
C LEU A 427 -13.28 37.37 1.88
N VAL A 428 -14.12 36.37 2.12
CA VAL A 428 -15.54 36.45 1.78
C VAL A 428 -16.17 37.53 2.66
N MET A 429 -16.92 38.45 2.06
CA MET A 429 -17.36 39.68 2.73
C MET A 429 -18.45 39.50 3.78
N THR A 430 -19.04 38.31 3.88
CA THR A 430 -20.07 37.96 4.87
C THR A 430 -19.79 36.56 5.43
N PRO A 431 -20.14 36.29 6.70
CA PRO A 431 -20.14 34.92 7.21
C PRO A 431 -21.02 34.01 6.34
N VAL A 432 -20.54 32.80 6.11
CA VAL A 432 -21.20 31.79 5.27
C VAL A 432 -21.89 30.77 6.19
N GLU A 433 -23.21 30.62 6.08
CA GLU A 433 -23.95 29.60 6.82
C GLU A 433 -23.89 28.25 6.10
N THR A 434 -23.64 27.18 6.84
CA THR A 434 -23.70 25.79 6.38
C THR A 434 -24.52 24.94 7.36
N THR A 435 -24.68 23.64 7.08
CA THR A 435 -25.30 22.70 8.03
C THR A 435 -24.48 22.49 9.31
N VAL A 436 -23.20 22.89 9.33
CA VAL A 436 -22.30 22.80 10.49
C VAL A 436 -22.36 24.06 11.35
N GLY A 437 -22.60 25.23 10.75
CA GLY A 437 -22.68 26.50 11.46
C GLY A 437 -22.27 27.68 10.59
N TYR A 438 -21.69 28.71 11.20
CA TYR A 438 -21.26 29.93 10.52
C TYR A 438 -19.76 29.94 10.28
N HIS A 439 -19.35 30.37 9.10
CA HIS A 439 -17.95 30.35 8.68
C HIS A 439 -17.46 31.73 8.25
N VAL A 440 -16.32 32.15 8.77
CA VAL A 440 -15.52 33.23 8.18
C VAL A 440 -14.55 32.58 7.21
N VAL A 441 -14.49 33.03 5.95
CA VAL A 441 -13.72 32.34 4.89
C VAL A 441 -12.68 33.27 4.27
N LYS A 442 -11.45 32.77 4.12
CA LYS A 442 -10.36 33.41 3.40
C LYS A 442 -9.96 32.56 2.20
N VAL A 443 -9.82 33.19 1.03
CA VAL A 443 -9.19 32.54 -0.13
C VAL A 443 -7.69 32.68 0.04
N ILE A 444 -6.99 31.56 0.19
CA ILE A 444 -5.54 31.53 0.30
C ILE A 444 -4.93 31.62 -1.09
N ASP A 445 -5.35 30.72 -1.97
CA ASP A 445 -4.82 30.60 -3.33
C ASP A 445 -5.88 30.06 -4.31
N ARG A 446 -5.66 30.29 -5.60
CA ARG A 446 -6.43 29.72 -6.71
C ARG A 446 -5.48 29.36 -7.84
N LYS A 447 -5.54 28.12 -8.33
CA LYS A 447 -4.78 27.69 -9.51
C LYS A 447 -5.73 27.45 -10.68
N PRO A 448 -5.45 28.03 -11.85
CA PRO A 448 -6.26 27.75 -13.03
C PRO A 448 -6.12 26.29 -13.46
N ALA A 449 -7.12 25.80 -14.20
CA ALA A 449 -6.96 24.53 -14.90
C ALA A 449 -5.72 24.57 -15.79
N GLY A 450 -4.97 23.49 -15.79
CA GLY A 450 -3.65 23.50 -16.38
C GLY A 450 -3.02 22.12 -16.47
N THR A 451 -1.73 22.11 -16.73
CA THR A 451 -0.90 20.92 -16.68
C THR A 451 0.24 21.23 -15.73
N THR A 452 0.38 20.42 -14.68
CA THR A 452 1.52 20.48 -13.76
C THR A 452 2.79 20.35 -14.58
N SER A 453 3.70 21.32 -14.51
CA SER A 453 4.91 21.30 -15.31
C SER A 453 5.83 20.14 -14.92
N PHE A 454 6.77 19.78 -15.80
CA PHE A 454 7.75 18.76 -15.47
C PHE A 454 8.55 19.12 -14.22
N ASP A 455 8.96 20.37 -14.07
CA ASP A 455 9.76 20.84 -12.93
C ASP A 455 8.99 20.70 -11.61
N GLU A 456 7.70 21.01 -11.60
CA GLU A 456 6.81 20.83 -10.44
C GLU A 456 6.55 19.35 -10.14
N ALA A 457 6.39 18.52 -11.17
CA ALA A 457 6.11 17.09 -11.02
C ALA A 457 7.37 16.25 -10.73
N LYS A 458 8.56 16.79 -10.96
CA LYS A 458 9.83 16.03 -11.02
C LYS A 458 10.12 15.22 -9.77
N GLU A 459 10.04 15.83 -8.58
CA GLU A 459 10.37 15.14 -7.33
C GLU A 459 9.33 14.07 -6.98
N ALA A 460 8.04 14.37 -7.15
CA ALA A 460 6.97 13.39 -6.95
C ALA A 460 7.08 12.20 -7.93
N LEU A 461 7.43 12.50 -9.19
CA LEU A 461 7.71 11.48 -10.22
C LEU A 461 8.91 10.62 -9.84
N LYS A 462 9.97 11.23 -9.32
CA LYS A 462 11.18 10.53 -8.88
C LYS A 462 10.89 9.61 -7.71
N GLU A 463 10.17 10.09 -6.69
CA GLU A 463 9.76 9.28 -5.54
C GLU A 463 8.87 8.10 -5.97
N SER A 464 7.86 8.37 -6.81
CA SER A 464 6.98 7.33 -7.36
C SER A 464 7.75 6.29 -8.17
N ALA A 465 8.65 6.73 -9.05
CA ALA A 465 9.44 5.82 -9.88
C ALA A 465 10.44 5.00 -9.06
N MET A 466 11.06 5.57 -8.02
CA MET A 466 11.90 4.83 -7.07
C MET A 466 11.08 3.77 -6.32
N ALA A 467 9.89 4.13 -5.84
CA ALA A 467 8.99 3.20 -5.14
C ALA A 467 8.53 2.05 -6.04
N GLN A 468 8.23 2.34 -7.31
CA GLN A 468 7.82 1.33 -8.29
C GLN A 468 8.96 0.39 -8.70
N ASN A 469 10.20 0.90 -8.74
CA ASN A 469 11.37 0.13 -9.17
C ASN A 469 12.16 -0.49 -8.01
N ILE A 470 11.68 -0.40 -6.76
CA ILE A 470 12.45 -0.82 -5.58
C ILE A 470 12.82 -2.30 -5.61
N GLU A 471 11.89 -3.18 -6.00
CA GLU A 471 12.15 -4.63 -6.05
C GLU A 471 13.10 -4.98 -7.19
N ALA A 472 12.87 -4.45 -8.39
CA ALA A 472 13.76 -4.66 -9.54
C ALA A 472 15.20 -4.15 -9.27
N THR A 473 15.31 -3.01 -8.59
CA THR A 473 16.60 -2.45 -8.19
C THR A 473 17.30 -3.34 -7.15
N LYS A 474 16.55 -3.82 -6.15
CA LYS A 474 17.04 -4.78 -5.15
C LYS A 474 17.52 -6.07 -5.80
N GLU A 475 16.76 -6.67 -6.71
CA GLU A 475 17.14 -7.88 -7.44
C GLU A 475 18.41 -7.69 -8.26
N LYS A 476 18.53 -6.57 -8.98
CA LYS A 476 19.74 -6.21 -9.74
C LYS A 476 20.94 -6.04 -8.81
N TRP A 477 20.75 -5.33 -7.70
CA TRP A 477 21.78 -5.12 -6.69
C TRP A 477 22.25 -6.46 -6.07
N LEU A 478 21.32 -7.32 -5.67
CA LEU A 478 21.59 -8.65 -5.11
C LEU A 478 22.35 -9.53 -6.09
N SER A 479 21.96 -9.53 -7.37
CA SER A 479 22.64 -10.29 -8.42
C SER A 479 24.10 -9.87 -8.57
N ALA A 480 24.36 -8.56 -8.61
CA ALA A 480 25.73 -8.04 -8.65
C ALA A 480 26.51 -8.33 -7.34
N LYS A 481 25.84 -8.24 -6.19
CA LYS A 481 26.47 -8.48 -4.88
C LYS A 481 26.84 -9.94 -4.67
N ARG A 482 26.01 -10.88 -5.13
CA ARG A 482 26.28 -12.32 -5.09
C ARG A 482 27.58 -12.70 -5.79
N LEU A 483 27.85 -12.13 -6.96
CA LEU A 483 29.09 -12.38 -7.72
C LEU A 483 30.35 -11.91 -6.99
N LYS A 484 30.23 -10.93 -6.09
CA LYS A 484 31.35 -10.33 -5.36
C LYS A 484 31.50 -10.84 -3.92
N SER A 485 30.57 -11.67 -3.45
CA SER A 485 30.52 -12.11 -2.06
C SER A 485 31.00 -13.54 -1.91
N LYS A 486 31.65 -13.85 -0.78
CA LYS A 486 32.12 -15.20 -0.49
C LYS A 486 30.98 -16.01 0.12
N ILE A 487 30.38 -16.88 -0.67
CA ILE A 487 29.32 -17.81 -0.25
C ILE A 487 29.88 -19.23 -0.34
N VAL A 488 30.08 -19.89 0.80
CA VAL A 488 30.71 -21.22 0.87
C VAL A 488 29.77 -22.19 1.56
N PHE A 489 29.31 -23.22 0.85
CA PHE A 489 28.53 -24.31 1.44
C PHE A 489 29.41 -25.24 2.25
N SER A 490 28.87 -25.78 3.34
CA SER A 490 29.59 -26.78 4.13
C SER A 490 29.71 -28.09 3.33
N ASP A 491 30.75 -28.87 3.61
CA ASP A 491 30.93 -30.19 2.99
C ASP A 491 29.79 -31.14 3.33
N GLU A 492 29.29 -31.07 4.57
CA GLU A 492 28.19 -31.89 5.06
C GLU A 492 26.90 -31.58 4.29
N PHE A 493 26.58 -30.30 4.12
CA PHE A 493 25.41 -29.87 3.37
C PHE A 493 25.54 -30.15 1.87
N SER A 494 26.73 -29.97 1.29
CA SER A 494 26.98 -30.24 -0.13
C SER A 494 26.80 -31.74 -0.44
N LYS A 495 27.31 -32.62 0.43
CA LYS A 495 27.09 -34.07 0.32
C LYS A 495 25.61 -34.44 0.44
N ALA A 496 24.90 -33.84 1.40
CA ALA A 496 23.48 -34.12 1.62
C ALA A 496 22.60 -33.62 0.46
N SER A 497 23.00 -32.55 -0.22
CA SER A 497 22.20 -31.91 -1.28
C SER A 497 22.53 -32.38 -2.69
N GLY A 498 23.62 -33.13 -2.87
CA GLY A 498 24.10 -33.49 -4.20
C GLY A 498 24.61 -32.29 -4.99
N LEU A 499 24.77 -31.12 -4.35
CA LEU A 499 25.61 -30.04 -4.86
C LEU A 499 27.01 -30.62 -5.02
N GLN A 500 27.51 -30.70 -6.26
CA GLN A 500 28.90 -31.04 -6.46
C GLN A 500 29.73 -30.08 -5.61
N ALA A 501 30.54 -30.62 -4.70
CA ALA A 501 31.48 -29.82 -3.95
C ALA A 501 32.29 -29.03 -4.96
N MET A 502 32.15 -27.70 -4.97
CA MET A 502 33.06 -26.81 -5.68
C MET A 502 34.42 -27.03 -5.01
N LYS A 503 35.23 -27.96 -5.55
CA LYS A 503 36.57 -28.21 -5.06
C LYS A 503 37.32 -26.88 -5.11
N GLN A 504 37.86 -26.46 -3.98
CA GLN A 504 38.82 -25.36 -3.97
C GLN A 504 40.01 -25.77 -4.83
N GLY A 505 40.27 -24.99 -5.88
CA GLY A 505 41.47 -25.10 -6.69
C GLY A 505 41.42 -26.13 -7.82
N GLU A 506 40.73 -25.82 -8.92
CA GLU A 506 41.20 -26.21 -10.25
C GLU A 506 41.14 -24.99 -11.15
N SER A 507 42.24 -24.21 -11.11
CA SER A 507 42.64 -23.40 -12.25
C SER A 507 43.03 -24.39 -13.35
N GLN A 508 42.17 -24.55 -14.35
CA GLN A 508 42.55 -25.16 -15.62
C GLN A 508 42.39 -24.08 -16.67
N VAL A 509 43.49 -23.36 -16.84
CA VAL A 509 43.90 -22.77 -18.11
C VAL A 509 43.61 -23.76 -19.24
N LYS A 510 42.73 -23.40 -20.16
CA LYS A 510 42.95 -23.59 -21.60
C LYS A 510 42.10 -22.63 -22.41
#